data_AF-A0A2S9XD00-F1
#
_entry.id   AF-A0A2S9XD00-F1
#
_cell.length_a   1.000
_cell.length_b   1.000
_cell.length_c   1.000
_cell.angle_alpha   90.00
_cell.angle_beta   90.00
_cell.angle_gamma   90.00
#
_symmetry.space_group_name_H-M   'P 1'
#
loop_
_entity.id
_entity.type
_entity.pdbx_description
1 polymer ?
#
loop_
_entity_poly.entity_id
_entity_poly.type
_entity_poly.pdbx_seq_one_letter_code
_entity_poly.pdbx_strand_id
1 'polypeptide(L)'
;MTDQLQDAVLALVETHGDAGVTMGKIVDRLVGDGASEQAVELSIWRLIQARRLTPHGFVCRKVRKPSQSGQGGETRTYEFVLISWSPALDAQLDLNLDVAGGS
;
A
#
# COMPACT_ATOMS: atom_id res chain seq x y z
N MET A 1 16.11 3.55 -16.69
CA MET A 1 15.64 2.15 -16.69
C MET A 1 14.56 2.09 -15.64
N THR A 2 13.31 1.85 -16.04
CA THR A 2 12.25 1.56 -15.06
C THR A 2 12.68 0.32 -14.27
N ASP A 3 12.53 0.39 -12.96
CA ASP A 3 12.90 -0.69 -12.06
C ASP A 3 11.96 -1.88 -12.33
N GLN A 4 12.50 -3.04 -12.67
CA GLN A 4 11.70 -4.24 -13.04
C GLN A 4 10.65 -4.57 -11.96
N LEU A 5 10.96 -4.26 -10.69
CA LEU A 5 10.03 -4.45 -9.58
C LEU A 5 8.87 -3.44 -9.59
N GLN A 6 9.12 -2.19 -9.97
CA GLN A 6 8.08 -1.19 -10.14
C GLN A 6 7.13 -1.54 -11.28
N ASP A 7 7.66 -2.06 -12.40
CA ASP A 7 6.84 -2.53 -13.51
C ASP A 7 5.95 -3.71 -13.09
N ALA A 8 6.48 -4.65 -12.30
CA ALA A 8 5.70 -5.77 -11.78
C ALA A 8 4.57 -5.31 -10.83
N VAL A 9 4.84 -4.32 -9.96
CA VAL A 9 3.82 -3.72 -9.10
C VAL A 9 2.71 -3.07 -9.93
N LEU A 10 3.08 -2.26 -10.94
CA LEU A 10 2.11 -1.60 -11.81
C LEU A 10 1.23 -2.60 -12.55
N ALA A 11 1.84 -3.62 -13.16
CA ALA A 11 1.11 -4.67 -13.87
C ALA A 11 0.09 -5.36 -12.95
N LEU A 12 0.47 -5.66 -11.71
CA LEU A 12 -0.43 -6.30 -10.75
C LEU A 12 -1.61 -5.39 -10.38
N VAL A 13 -1.35 -4.10 -10.12
CA VAL A 13 -2.41 -3.13 -9.80
C VAL A 13 -3.38 -2.95 -10.98
N GLU A 14 -2.86 -2.86 -12.20
CA GLU A 14 -3.67 -2.72 -13.41
C GLU A 14 -4.66 -3.89 -13.61
N THR A 15 -4.28 -5.11 -13.24
CA THR A 15 -5.19 -6.28 -13.34
C THR A 15 -6.43 -6.18 -12.44
N HIS A 16 -6.43 -5.32 -11.42
CA HIS A 16 -7.54 -5.16 -10.48
C HIS A 16 -8.44 -3.96 -10.82
N GLY A 17 -8.00 -3.08 -11.73
CA GLY A 17 -8.74 -1.89 -12.13
C GLY A 17 -9.16 -1.02 -10.94
N ASP A 18 -10.37 -0.44 -11.03
CA ASP A 18 -10.89 0.48 -10.01
C ASP A 18 -11.25 -0.19 -8.67
N ALA A 19 -11.35 -1.53 -8.63
CA ALA A 19 -11.53 -2.24 -7.36
C ALA A 19 -10.29 -2.16 -6.46
N GLY A 20 -9.12 -1.96 -7.09
CA GLY A 20 -7.83 -1.85 -6.42
C GLY A 20 -7.36 -3.13 -5.75
N VAL A 21 -6.16 -3.04 -5.19
CA VAL A 21 -5.50 -4.16 -4.52
C VAL A 21 -4.84 -3.69 -3.23
N THR A 22 -4.94 -4.48 -2.16
CA THR A 22 -4.32 -4.14 -0.89
C THR A 22 -2.80 -4.25 -0.99
N MET A 23 -2.06 -3.35 -0.34
CA MET A 23 -0.59 -3.39 -0.33
C MET A 23 -0.03 -4.76 0.05
N GLY A 24 -0.58 -5.41 1.08
CA GLY A 24 -0.17 -6.73 1.52
C GLY A 24 -0.36 -7.81 0.45
N LYS A 25 -1.39 -7.72 -0.40
CA LYS A 25 -1.58 -8.68 -1.50
C LYS A 25 -0.51 -8.52 -2.58
N ILE A 26 -0.07 -7.28 -2.85
CA ILE A 26 1.04 -7.02 -3.78
C ILE A 26 2.34 -7.62 -3.21
N VAL A 27 2.62 -7.33 -1.94
CA VAL A 27 3.81 -7.83 -1.22
C VAL A 27 3.83 -9.36 -1.21
N ASP A 28 2.76 -10.00 -0.73
CA ASP A 28 2.64 -11.45 -0.66
C ASP A 28 2.89 -12.11 -2.02
N ARG A 29 2.30 -11.55 -3.09
CA ARG A 29 2.45 -12.09 -4.45
C ARG A 29 3.90 -12.02 -4.94
N LEU A 30 4.53 -10.85 -4.83
CA LEU A 30 5.88 -10.62 -5.36
C LEU A 30 6.97 -11.28 -4.50
N VAL A 31 6.76 -11.38 -3.18
CA VAL A 31 7.61 -12.19 -2.30
C VAL A 31 7.51 -13.67 -2.67
N GLY A 32 6.30 -14.16 -2.95
CA GLY A 32 6.09 -15.51 -3.47
C GLY A 32 6.82 -15.80 -4.80
N ASP A 33 7.05 -14.76 -5.61
CA ASP A 33 7.83 -14.82 -6.85
C ASP A 33 9.35 -14.59 -6.65
N GLY A 34 9.81 -14.45 -5.39
CA GLY A 34 11.22 -14.37 -5.01
C GLY A 34 11.76 -12.97 -4.75
N ALA A 35 10.92 -11.93 -4.74
CA ALA A 35 11.35 -10.58 -4.37
C ALA A 35 11.54 -10.42 -2.85
N SER A 36 12.36 -9.46 -2.45
CA SER A 36 12.46 -9.03 -1.04
C SER A 36 11.23 -8.19 -0.66
N GLU A 37 10.63 -8.48 0.50
CA GLU A 37 9.52 -7.72 1.08
C GLU A 37 9.82 -6.20 1.12
N GLN A 38 10.97 -5.84 1.71
CA GLN A 38 11.40 -4.44 1.82
C GLN A 38 11.56 -3.77 0.44
N ALA A 39 12.06 -4.50 -0.55
CA ALA A 39 12.23 -3.97 -1.90
C ALA A 39 10.88 -3.71 -2.58
N VAL A 40 9.89 -4.58 -2.34
CA VAL A 40 8.53 -4.41 -2.86
C VAL A 40 7.86 -3.18 -2.24
N GLU A 41 7.91 -3.08 -0.91
CA GLU A 41 7.33 -1.93 -0.20
C GLU A 41 7.95 -0.60 -0.65
N LEU A 42 9.28 -0.55 -0.75
CA LEU A 42 9.97 0.64 -1.23
C LEU A 42 9.57 1.00 -2.68
N SER A 43 9.38 -0.01 -3.54
CA SER A 43 8.92 0.20 -4.91
C SER A 43 7.50 0.78 -4.95
N ILE A 44 6.60 0.28 -4.10
CA ILE A 44 5.24 0.84 -3.96
C ILE A 44 5.31 2.31 -3.54
N TRP A 45 6.11 2.64 -2.52
CA TRP A 45 6.25 4.03 -2.06
C TRP A 45 6.80 4.96 -3.14
N ARG A 46 7.81 4.51 -3.89
CA ARG A 46 8.37 5.26 -5.02
C ARG A 46 7.33 5.52 -6.10
N LEU A 47 6.48 4.53 -6.40
CA LEU A 47 5.41 4.69 -7.39
C LEU A 47 4.31 5.65 -6.92
N ILE A 48 3.95 5.65 -5.64
CA ILE A 48 3.03 6.64 -5.08
C ILE A 48 3.64 8.04 -5.19
N GLN A 49 4.89 8.22 -4.78
CA GLN A 49 5.61 9.51 -4.88
C GLN A 49 5.73 10.00 -6.33
N ALA A 50 5.92 9.07 -7.27
CA ALA A 50 6.01 9.36 -8.69
C ALA A 50 4.64 9.56 -9.38
N ARG A 51 3.53 9.60 -8.64
CA ARG A 51 2.16 9.70 -9.18
C ARG A 51 1.88 8.61 -10.22
N ARG A 52 2.27 7.38 -9.90
CA ARG A 52 2.00 6.17 -10.70
C ARG A 52 0.98 5.26 -10.02
N LEU A 53 0.77 5.42 -8.72
CA LEU A 53 -0.25 4.75 -7.92
C LEU A 53 -1.01 5.78 -7.08
N THR A 54 -2.28 5.50 -6.83
CA THR A 54 -3.13 6.30 -5.93
C THR A 54 -3.64 5.41 -4.78
N PRO A 55 -3.41 5.79 -3.50
CA PRO A 55 -4.13 5.23 -2.37
C PRO A 55 -5.61 5.63 -2.44
N HIS A 56 -6.48 4.70 -2.81
CA HIS A 56 -7.92 4.95 -3.00
C HIS A 56 -8.75 4.62 -1.75
N GLY A 57 -8.18 3.86 -0.82
CA GLY A 57 -8.86 3.49 0.42
C GLY A 57 -7.94 2.74 1.37
N PHE A 58 -8.53 2.18 2.42
CA PHE A 58 -7.81 1.35 3.39
C PHE A 58 -8.65 0.15 3.84
N VAL A 59 -7.97 -0.93 4.20
CA VAL A 59 -8.59 -2.10 4.85
C VAL A 59 -8.10 -2.17 6.29
N CYS A 60 -9.03 -2.40 7.22
CA CYS A 60 -8.73 -2.72 8.61
C CYS A 60 -8.72 -4.24 8.79
N ARG A 61 -7.60 -4.79 9.29
CA ARG A 61 -7.47 -6.19 9.65
C ARG A 61 -7.35 -6.34 11.16
N LYS A 62 -8.06 -7.33 11.70
CA LYS A 62 -7.93 -7.73 13.10
C LYS A 62 -6.92 -8.87 13.19
N VAL A 63 -5.83 -8.65 13.90
CA VAL A 63 -4.76 -9.62 14.12
C VAL A 63 -4.88 -10.12 15.56
N ARG A 64 -5.12 -11.42 15.71
CA ARG A 64 -5.14 -12.09 17.02
C ARG A 64 -3.73 -12.57 17.34
N LYS A 65 -3.17 -12.11 18.45
CA LYS A 65 -1.89 -12.65 18.94
C LYS A 65 -2.16 -13.98 19.67
N PRO A 66 -1.48 -15.07 19.29
CA PRO A 66 -1.52 -16.28 20.09
C PRO A 66 -0.97 -15.97 21.48
N SER A 67 -1.73 -16.33 22.51
CA SER A 67 -1.32 -16.19 23.90
C SER A 67 -1.09 -17.57 24.50
N GLN A 68 0.07 -17.75 25.14
CA GLN A 68 0.35 -18.96 25.92
C GLN A 68 -0.43 -19.01 27.25
N SER A 69 -1.04 -17.89 27.68
CA SER A 69 -1.78 -17.75 28.95
C SER A 69 -3.31 -17.69 28.78
N GLY A 70 -3.84 -17.93 27.58
CA GLY A 70 -5.28 -18.05 27.33
C GLY A 70 -6.05 -16.74 27.09
N GLN A 71 -5.46 -15.58 27.34
CA GLN A 71 -6.00 -14.28 26.89
C GLN A 71 -5.20 -13.78 25.68
N GLY A 72 -5.69 -14.09 24.48
CA GLY A 72 -5.14 -13.54 23.23
C GLY A 72 -5.45 -12.05 23.12
N GLY A 73 -4.43 -11.24 22.82
CA GLY A 73 -4.61 -9.82 22.51
C GLY A 73 -5.12 -9.63 21.08
N GLU A 74 -6.08 -8.72 20.90
CA GLU A 74 -6.52 -8.28 19.56
C GLU A 74 -5.83 -6.95 19.21
N THR A 75 -5.23 -6.89 18.03
CA THR A 75 -4.65 -5.67 17.47
C THR A 75 -5.29 -5.38 16.12
N ARG A 76 -5.41 -4.10 15.76
CA ARG A 76 -5.90 -3.68 14.44
C ARG A 76 -4.74 -3.14 13.63
N THR A 77 -4.64 -3.59 12.38
CA THR A 77 -3.70 -3.06 11.39
C THR A 77 -4.49 -2.47 10.23
N TYR A 78 -4.00 -1.38 9.68
CA TYR A 78 -4.59 -0.71 8.53
C TYR A 78 -3.58 -0.74 7.39
N GLU A 79 -4.04 -1.02 6.18
CA GLU A 79 -3.23 -0.98 4.96
C GLU A 79 -3.97 -0.29 3.83
N PHE A 80 -3.23 0.32 2.91
CA PHE A 80 -3.82 0.97 1.75
C PHE A 80 -4.35 -0.03 0.73
N VAL A 81 -5.41 0.39 0.04
CA VAL A 81 -5.87 -0.17 -1.24
C VAL A 81 -5.36 0.75 -2.34
N LEU A 82 -4.63 0.18 -3.29
CA LEU A 82 -3.96 0.90 -4.36
C LEU A 82 -4.67 0.63 -5.69
N ILE A 83 -4.83 1.70 -6.46
CA ILE A 83 -5.24 1.67 -7.87
C ILE A 83 -4.15 2.33 -8.72
N SER A 84 -4.22 2.18 -10.04
CA SER A 84 -3.41 2.97 -10.97
C SER A 84 -3.67 4.45 -10.72
N TRP A 85 -2.67 5.29 -10.97
CA TRP A 85 -2.79 6.73 -10.71
C TRP A 85 -4.07 7.33 -11.31
N SER A 86 -4.82 8.02 -10.47
CA SER A 86 -6.06 8.70 -10.85
C SER A 86 -5.90 10.21 -10.66
N PRO A 87 -5.94 11.00 -11.75
CA PRO A 87 -5.90 12.46 -11.67
C PRO A 87 -7.00 13.05 -10.79
N ALA A 88 -8.18 12.41 -10.76
CA ALA A 88 -9.32 12.85 -9.95
C ALA A 88 -9.07 12.74 -8.43
N LEU A 89 -8.08 11.93 -8.03
CA LEU A 89 -7.72 11.67 -6.64
C LEU A 89 -6.31 12.17 -6.30
N ASP A 90 -5.60 12.82 -7.25
CA ASP A 90 -4.19 13.22 -7.07
C ASP A 90 -3.99 14.16 -5.88
N ALA A 91 -4.96 15.05 -5.64
CA ALA A 91 -4.93 15.99 -4.52
C ALA A 91 -4.85 15.31 -3.14
N GLN A 92 -5.19 14.01 -3.03
CA GLN A 92 -5.03 13.23 -1.79
C GLN A 92 -3.56 12.97 -1.45
N LEU A 93 -2.65 13.07 -2.43
CA LEU A 93 -1.21 12.90 -2.26
C LEU A 93 -0.52 14.19 -1.80
N ASP A 94 -1.19 15.34 -1.94
CA ASP A 94 -0.66 16.64 -1.53
C ASP A 94 -0.96 16.86 -0.03
N LEU A 95 0.01 16.48 0.81
CA LEU A 95 -0.05 16.74 2.24
C LEU A 95 0.40 18.18 2.55
N ASN A 96 -0.55 19.09 2.71
CA ASN A 96 -0.26 20.48 3.07
C ASN A 96 -0.32 20.67 4.60
N LEU A 97 0.81 20.49 5.28
CA LEU A 97 0.90 20.53 6.75
C LEU A 97 0.97 21.96 7.34
N ASP A 98 1.00 22.98 6.50
CA ASP A 98 1.20 24.38 6.91
C ASP A 98 0.00 24.98 7.69
N VAL A 99 -1.11 24.24 7.82
CA VAL A 99 -2.32 24.70 8.53
C VAL A 99 -2.30 24.36 10.04
N ALA A 100 -1.36 23.53 10.51
CA ALA A 100 -1.31 23.10 11.92
C ALA A 100 -0.43 23.98 12.84
N GLY A 101 -0.02 25.18 12.39
CA GLY A 101 0.88 26.10 13.11
C GLY A 101 0.29 27.48 13.42
N GLY A 102 -1.04 27.60 13.50
CA GLY A 102 -1.71 28.86 13.84
C GLY A 102 -1.75 29.13 15.34
N SER A 103 -0.84 29.99 15.79
CA SER A 103 -0.87 30.94 16.94
C SER A 103 -1.53 30.55 18.27
#